data_AF-A0A7S2C781-F1
#
_entry.id   AF-A0A7S2C781-F1
#
_cell.length_a   1.000
_cell.length_b   1.000
_cell.length_c   1.000
_cell.angle_alpha   90.00
_cell.angle_beta   90.00
_cell.angle_gamma   90.00
#
_symmetry.space_group_name_H-M   'P 1'
#
loop_
_entity.id
_entity.type
_entity.pdbx_description
1 polymer ?
#
loop_
_entity_poly.entity_id
_entity_poly.type
_entity_poly.pdbx_seq_one_letter_code
_entity_poly.pdbx_strand_id
1 'polypeptide(L)'
;ADDKVVNYRKNFNMFMKPLATAIKFPDAGDCFDYRFEPKLKEWVHWDQWVFQYNPVAERMFQNIVISNVELERMKHILHLHTTQKKPVLYVGVAGTGKTTI
;
A
#
# COMPACT_ATOMS: atom_id res chain seq x y z
N ALA A 1 -5.86 12.03 19.21
CA ALA A 1 -5.03 11.06 19.92
C ALA A 1 -3.70 10.99 19.19
N ASP A 2 -2.58 10.94 19.93
CA ASP A 2 -1.25 10.99 19.35
C ASP A 2 -0.94 9.67 18.62
N ASP A 3 -0.64 9.73 17.31
CA ASP A 3 -0.31 8.57 16.46
C ASP A 3 0.87 7.76 17.02
N LYS A 4 1.69 8.35 17.89
CA LYS A 4 2.83 7.67 18.52
C LYS A 4 2.45 6.74 19.67
N VAL A 5 1.26 6.90 20.24
CA VAL A 5 0.80 6.14 21.42
C VAL A 5 -0.10 4.98 21.02
N VAL A 6 -0.87 5.15 19.93
CA VAL A 6 -1.87 4.17 19.50
C VAL A 6 -1.44 3.53 18.18
N ASN A 7 -1.29 2.21 18.16
CA ASN A 7 -0.99 1.47 16.94
C ASN A 7 -2.29 1.24 16.11
N TYR A 8 -2.70 2.28 15.38
CA TYR A 8 -3.90 2.23 14.54
C TYR A 8 -3.87 1.15 13.47
N ARG A 9 -2.68 0.87 12.92
CA ARG A 9 -2.46 -0.17 11.93
C ARG A 9 -2.80 -1.55 12.49
N LYS A 10 -2.30 -1.87 13.70
CA LYS A 10 -2.63 -3.12 14.38
C LYS A 10 -4.13 -3.21 14.71
N ASN A 11 -4.74 -2.12 15.18
CA ASN A 11 -6.17 -2.07 15.47
C ASN A 11 -7.01 -2.36 14.22
N PHE A 12 -6.66 -1.75 13.09
CA PHE A 12 -7.33 -1.99 11.82
C PHE A 12 -7.15 -3.44 11.35
N ASN A 13 -5.97 -4.03 11.50
CA ASN A 13 -5.75 -5.43 11.16
C ASN A 13 -6.63 -6.38 11.98
N MET A 14 -6.72 -6.16 13.30
CA MET A 14 -7.60 -6.95 14.19
C MET A 14 -9.08 -6.77 13.84
N PHE A 15 -9.48 -5.61 13.35
CA PHE A 15 -10.83 -5.34 12.86
C PHE A 15 -11.10 -6.01 11.51
N MET A 16 -10.16 -5.91 10.57
CA MET A 16 -10.36 -6.31 9.17
C MET A 16 -10.30 -7.83 8.98
N LYS A 17 -9.36 -8.52 9.65
CA LYS A 17 -9.16 -9.97 9.48
C LYS A 17 -10.43 -10.79 9.76
N PRO A 18 -11.17 -10.58 10.87
CA PRO A 18 -12.40 -11.33 11.15
C PRO A 18 -13.56 -11.03 10.20
N LEU A 19 -13.60 -9.83 9.61
CA LEU A 19 -14.65 -9.44 8.65
C LEU A 19 -14.51 -10.17 7.31
N ALA A 20 -13.30 -10.60 6.95
CA ALA A 20 -13.01 -11.34 5.73
C ALA A 20 -13.37 -12.83 5.89
N THR A 21 -14.66 -13.13 5.96
CA THR A 21 -15.17 -14.50 6.20
C THR A 21 -15.17 -15.40 4.97
N ALA A 22 -15.48 -14.82 3.80
CA ALA A 22 -15.56 -15.58 2.54
C ALA A 22 -14.18 -15.96 1.97
N ILE A 23 -13.23 -15.02 1.99
CA ILE A 23 -11.86 -15.21 1.53
C ILE A 23 -10.93 -14.67 2.62
N LYS A 24 -10.35 -15.57 3.40
CA LYS A 24 -9.55 -15.24 4.58
C LYS A 24 -8.17 -14.73 4.20
N PHE A 25 -7.64 -13.77 4.97
CA PHE A 25 -6.23 -13.39 4.88
C PHE A 25 -5.32 -14.54 5.34
N PRO A 26 -4.11 -14.67 4.78
CA PRO A 26 -3.13 -15.64 5.29
C PRO A 26 -2.69 -15.32 6.72
N ASP A 27 -2.39 -16.37 7.50
CA ASP A 27 -2.03 -16.23 8.92
C ASP A 27 -0.67 -15.59 9.14
N ALA A 28 0.24 -15.73 8.17
CA ALA A 28 1.65 -15.32 8.27
C ALA A 28 1.89 -13.79 8.29
N GLY A 29 0.88 -12.96 8.03
CA GLY A 29 1.07 -11.50 7.98
C GLY A 29 -0.19 -10.71 8.32
N ASP A 30 -0.09 -9.39 8.35
CA ASP A 30 -1.21 -8.48 8.57
C ASP A 30 -2.01 -8.27 7.28
N CYS A 31 -3.26 -7.82 7.38
CA CYS A 31 -4.11 -7.56 6.22
C CYS A 31 -3.48 -6.58 5.21
N PHE A 32 -2.56 -5.74 5.66
CA PHE A 32 -1.85 -4.77 4.82
C PHE A 32 -0.69 -5.38 4.01
N ASP A 33 -0.28 -6.60 4.31
CA ASP A 33 0.81 -7.29 3.60
C ASP A 33 0.30 -7.98 2.34
N TYR A 34 -1.03 -8.00 2.15
CA TYR A 34 -1.68 -8.64 1.03
C TYR A 34 -2.50 -7.67 0.19
N ARG A 35 -2.59 -7.96 -1.10
CA ARG A 35 -3.48 -7.37 -2.10
C ARG A 35 -4.49 -8.44 -2.54
N PHE A 36 -5.75 -8.06 -2.74
CA PHE A 36 -6.71 -8.97 -3.34
C PHE A 36 -6.48 -9.08 -4.85
N GLU A 37 -6.33 -10.30 -5.36
CA GLU A 37 -6.24 -10.58 -6.81
C GLU A 37 -7.58 -11.15 -7.31
N PRO A 38 -8.40 -10.36 -8.03
CA PRO A 38 -9.72 -10.80 -8.46
C PRO A 38 -9.72 -12.03 -9.36
N LYS A 39 -8.65 -12.25 -10.15
CA LYS A 39 -8.56 -13.41 -11.05
C LYS A 39 -8.36 -14.71 -10.28
N LEU A 40 -7.54 -14.67 -9.23
CA LEU A 40 -7.23 -15.82 -8.37
C LEU A 40 -8.23 -15.98 -7.23
N LYS A 41 -8.99 -14.92 -6.92
CA LYS A 41 -9.91 -14.84 -5.78
C LYS A 41 -9.21 -15.13 -4.45
N GLU A 42 -8.00 -14.61 -4.30
CA GLU A 42 -7.19 -14.80 -3.11
C GLU A 42 -6.44 -13.53 -2.71
N TRP A 43 -5.92 -13.54 -1.48
CA TRP A 43 -5.06 -12.50 -0.95
C TRP A 43 -3.60 -12.88 -1.20
N VAL A 44 -2.90 -12.05 -1.98
CA VAL A 44 -1.55 -12.30 -2.46
C VAL A 44 -0.58 -11.28 -1.87
N HIS A 45 0.61 -11.71 -1.46
CA HIS A 45 1.58 -10.83 -0.82
C HIS A 45 2.08 -9.72 -1.76
N TRP A 46 2.27 -8.50 -1.24
CA TRP A 46 2.67 -7.34 -2.05
C TRP A 46 4.01 -7.49 -2.76
N ASP A 47 4.90 -8.36 -2.27
CA ASP A 47 6.22 -8.60 -2.88
C ASP A 47 6.14 -8.97 -4.37
N GLN A 48 5.03 -9.55 -4.84
CA GLN A 48 4.85 -9.85 -6.25
C GLN A 48 4.79 -8.60 -7.15
N TRP A 49 4.50 -7.43 -6.57
CA TRP A 49 4.42 -6.15 -7.27
C TRP A 49 5.59 -5.22 -6.98
N VAL A 50 6.48 -5.59 -6.05
CA VAL A 50 7.68 -4.81 -5.77
C VAL A 50 8.74 -5.18 -6.79
N PHE A 51 9.19 -4.20 -7.57
CA PHE A 51 10.27 -4.42 -8.52
C PHE A 51 11.62 -4.49 -7.80
N GLN A 52 12.49 -5.39 -8.26
CA GLN A 52 13.85 -5.43 -7.76
C GLN A 52 14.53 -4.08 -8.04
N TYR A 53 15.21 -3.56 -7.03
CA TYR A 53 15.92 -2.29 -7.14
C TYR A 53 16.98 -2.39 -8.25
N ASN A 54 16.90 -1.49 -9.23
CA ASN A 54 17.92 -1.32 -10.25
C ASN A 54 18.53 0.09 -10.09
N PRO A 55 19.84 0.21 -9.85
CA PRO A 55 20.49 1.51 -9.74
C PRO A 55 20.26 2.35 -11.00
N VAL A 56 19.69 3.54 -10.83
CA VAL A 56 19.39 4.43 -11.95
C VAL A 56 20.62 5.29 -12.24
N ALA A 57 21.11 5.28 -13.48
CA ALA A 57 22.13 6.22 -13.95
C ALA A 57 21.63 7.68 -13.84
N GLU A 58 22.54 8.66 -13.91
CA GLU A 58 22.30 10.10 -13.66
C GLU A 58 20.89 10.60 -14.06
N ARG A 59 20.04 10.80 -13.04
CA ARG A 59 18.76 11.49 -13.15
C ARG A 59 18.67 12.51 -12.02
N MET A 60 17.83 13.53 -12.19
CA MET A 60 17.53 14.45 -11.09
C MET A 60 17.02 13.64 -9.90
N PHE A 61 17.60 13.88 -8.72
CA PHE A 61 17.30 13.14 -7.48
C PHE A 61 15.79 13.07 -7.17
N GLN A 62 15.05 14.14 -7.45
CA GLN A 62 13.60 14.23 -7.29
C GLN A 62 12.79 13.20 -8.09
N ASN A 63 13.37 12.60 -9.14
CA ASN A 63 12.72 11.61 -10.00
C ASN A 63 13.09 10.16 -9.64
N ILE A 64 13.90 9.95 -8.59
CA ILE A 64 14.29 8.61 -8.14
C ILE A 64 13.21 8.09 -7.19
N VAL A 65 12.33 7.23 -7.71
CA VAL A 65 11.32 6.52 -6.92
C VAL A 65 11.69 5.06 -6.86
N ILE A 66 12.02 4.57 -5.67
CA ILE A 66 12.35 3.16 -5.44
C ILE A 66 11.04 2.41 -5.17
N SER A 67 10.75 1.35 -5.93
CA SER A 67 9.59 0.51 -5.65
C SER A 67 9.76 -0.18 -4.29
N ASN A 68 8.78 0.00 -3.42
CA ASN A 68 8.68 -0.69 -2.14
C ASN A 68 7.19 -0.98 -1.85
N VAL A 69 6.92 -1.86 -0.88
CA VAL A 69 5.55 -2.29 -0.55
C VAL A 69 4.62 -1.12 -0.23
N GLU A 70 5.12 -0.10 0.45
CA GLU A 70 4.31 1.07 0.82
C GLU A 70 3.88 1.88 -0.42
N LEU A 71 4.81 2.16 -1.32
CA LEU A 71 4.54 2.88 -2.56
C LEU A 71 3.61 2.10 -3.49
N GLU A 72 3.83 0.80 -3.66
CA GLU A 72 2.96 -0.02 -4.49
C GLU A 72 1.53 -0.09 -3.94
N ARG A 73 1.35 -0.14 -2.60
CA ARG A 73 0.04 -0.01 -1.96
C ARG A 73 -0.63 1.32 -2.27
N MET A 74 0.09 2.43 -2.11
CA MET A 74 -0.47 3.76 -2.34
C MET A 74 -0.85 3.95 -3.81
N LYS A 75 0.03 3.57 -4.74
CA LYS A 75 -0.23 3.60 -6.19
C LYS A 75 -1.43 2.76 -6.58
N HIS A 76 -1.59 1.57 -5.99
CA HIS A 76 -2.74 0.73 -6.26
C HIS A 76 -4.05 1.41 -5.85
N ILE A 77 -4.11 1.98 -4.64
CA ILE A 77 -5.30 2.70 -4.17
C ILE A 77 -5.59 3.92 -5.06
N LEU A 78 -4.56 4.68 -5.46
CA LEU A 78 -4.71 5.80 -6.40
C LEU A 78 -5.27 5.34 -7.73
N HIS A 79 -4.74 4.24 -8.28
CA HIS A 79 -5.21 3.65 -9.53
C HIS A 79 -6.69 3.25 -9.45
N LEU A 80 -7.13 2.60 -8.37
CA LEU A 80 -8.52 2.21 -8.17
C LEU A 80 -9.50 3.41 -8.19
N HIS A 81 -9.08 4.57 -7.66
CA HIS A 81 -9.92 5.78 -7.64
C HIS A 81 -9.86 6.55 -8.97
N THR A 82 -8.66 6.73 -9.52
CA THR A 82 -8.45 7.49 -10.76
C THR A 82 -9.08 6.83 -11.98
N THR A 83 -9.08 5.49 -12.05
CA THR A 83 -9.82 4.74 -13.08
C THR A 83 -11.33 5.00 -13.03
N GLN A 84 -11.87 5.31 -11.85
CA GLN A 84 -13.26 5.70 -11.64
C GLN A 84 -13.48 7.22 -11.70
N LYS A 85 -12.45 8.00 -12.04
CA LYS A 85 -12.44 9.47 -12.04
C LYS A 85 -12.83 10.08 -10.69
N LYS A 86 -12.50 9.39 -9.59
CA LYS A 86 -12.71 9.88 -8.23
C LYS A 86 -11.44 10.58 -7.73
N PRO A 87 -11.52 11.83 -7.25
CA PRO A 87 -10.37 12.55 -6.73
C PRO A 87 -9.87 11.90 -5.42
N VAL A 88 -8.54 11.94 -5.22
CA VAL A 88 -7.87 11.43 -4.02
C VAL A 88 -7.06 12.56 -3.39
N LEU A 89 -7.05 12.63 -2.06
CA LEU A 89 -6.22 13.54 -1.29
C LEU A 89 -5.30 12.73 -0.37
N TYR A 90 -3.99 12.83 -0.56
CA TYR A 90 -3.02 12.32 0.38
C TYR A 90 -2.71 13.35 1.47
N VAL A 91 -2.80 12.91 2.73
CA VAL A 91 -2.56 13.74 3.91
C VAL A 91 -1.35 13.21 4.67
N GLY A 92 -0.49 14.12 5.14
CA GLY A 92 0.71 13.78 5.92
C GLY A 92 1.70 14.94 5.98
N VAL A 93 2.70 14.85 6.85
CA VAL A 93 3.70 15.90 7.08
C VAL A 93 4.48 16.26 5.80
N ALA A 94 5.01 17.48 5.71
CA ALA A 94 5.79 17.91 4.54
C ALA A 94 7.01 16.99 4.31
N GLY A 95 7.40 16.78 3.05
CA GLY A 95 8.56 15.95 2.70
C GLY A 95 8.31 14.43 2.58
N THR A 96 7.08 13.94 2.79
CA THR A 96 6.76 12.49 2.69
C THR A 96 6.42 11.99 1.28
N GLY A 97 6.88 12.67 0.23
CA GLY A 97 6.72 12.19 -1.16
C GLY A 97 5.27 12.17 -1.71
N LYS A 98 4.29 12.76 -1.01
CA LYS A 98 2.86 12.74 -1.41
C LYS A 98 2.59 13.18 -2.86
N THR A 99 3.34 14.15 -3.37
CA THR A 99 3.20 14.68 -4.74
C THR A 99 3.93 13.83 -5.78
N THR A 100 4.85 12.98 -5.33
CA THR A 100 5.67 12.12 -6.19
C THR A 100 4.98 10.79 -6.51
N ILE A 101 4.04 10.36 -5.65
CA ILE A 101 3.21 9.15 -5.84
C ILE A 101 2.17 9.39 -6.93
#